data_AF-A0A8E1RSZ6-F1
#
_entry.id   AF-A0A8E1RSZ6-F1
#
_cell.length_a   1.000
_cell.length_b   1.000
_cell.length_c   1.000
_cell.angle_alpha   90.00
_cell.angle_beta   90.00
_cell.angle_gamma   90.00
#
_symmetry.space_group_name_H-M   'P 1'
#
loop_
_entity.id
_entity.type
_entity.pdbx_description
1 polymer ?
#
loop_
_entity_poly.entity_id
_entity_poly.type
_entity_poly.pdbx_seq_one_letter_code
_entity_poly.pdbx_strand_id
1 'polypeptide(L)'
;MKKLTLSLLIGSALMAQSAFAAQAPRAVTYMTSWGVPVESVEDMKEVKADTFLLSFGGWDASGKLSSSDNIVAVPQYDPWYINAPAYVVWSQLKLAHPEKKMMLALGGETYSAMWSYLNNAQTRETLAQNLVNLLNTNFPVYKKNLKPEEMVGECLSADWQGKCNMANYQKAGTVQIDGIDFDFEKPDRVTPEENANLLDLAERVRSKLNASGSKKLLSLTTYHVGADPENCRNSAVTENCSFVEAARSSHHGEVLPLLTQGKNVFDFFNVMAYDAGPRFKYDVAMANYARAVGDKSKIVLGQTINSQWGPEGRFVENRQNNVNRAGWQAENGYGGFFIWTLGSNDQQLSIPQQVDYFNEMKERADLMSPERPQDTVAPTAPAGLKVLNNGLTITLAWQPSTDDRGVVGYDIYRNDIKVGSSTDTQWTDNAVETGGVVYHYSVKARDAANNISESSNVVKVETVQVEEGRPDAPGGLALVSSTENSLTVKWNAVDNAVKYHVLRDGAELLTVSGTQIFDSGLRAGTTYSYQVIAENAKGHQSLASTPLKATTKKGSVTPEPEGEWKVGTRYKTGEIVTYNGTQYRCVQGHTSQSDWAPTAAATLWQPVP
;
A
#
# COMPACT_ATOMS: atom_id res chain seq x y z
N MET A 1 -29.58 -16.94 -41.65
CA MET A 1 -29.88 -15.55 -42.11
C MET A 1 -29.81 -14.67 -40.87
N LYS A 2 -28.90 -13.72 -40.69
CA LYS A 2 -28.43 -12.65 -41.57
C LYS A 2 -26.90 -12.62 -41.63
N LYS A 3 -26.37 -12.42 -42.85
CA LYS A 3 -24.96 -12.11 -43.12
C LYS A 3 -24.64 -10.75 -42.47
N LEU A 4 -23.72 -10.69 -41.51
CA LEU A 4 -23.01 -9.44 -41.24
C LEU A 4 -22.02 -9.25 -42.40
N THR A 5 -22.33 -8.33 -43.30
CA THR A 5 -21.48 -7.96 -44.43
C THR A 5 -20.29 -7.14 -43.95
N LEU A 6 -19.11 -7.53 -44.44
CA LEU A 6 -17.78 -6.91 -44.29
C LEU A 6 -17.78 -5.36 -44.44
N SER A 7 -18.80 -4.80 -45.10
CA SER A 7 -19.07 -3.37 -45.23
C SER A 7 -19.24 -2.64 -43.88
N LEU A 8 -19.64 -3.32 -42.81
CA LEU A 8 -19.79 -2.69 -41.49
C LEU A 8 -18.42 -2.39 -40.82
N LEU A 9 -17.39 -3.19 -41.09
CA LEU A 9 -16.03 -2.97 -40.57
C LEU A 9 -15.33 -1.78 -41.24
N ILE A 10 -15.64 -1.51 -42.50
CA ILE A 10 -15.11 -0.34 -43.22
C ILE A 10 -15.78 0.94 -42.71
N GLY A 11 -17.07 0.88 -42.33
CA GLY A 11 -17.81 1.99 -41.74
C GLY A 11 -17.34 2.38 -40.33
N SER A 12 -17.01 1.40 -39.49
CA SER A 12 -16.45 1.66 -38.15
C SER A 12 -14.99 2.14 -38.20
N ALA A 13 -14.19 1.73 -39.19
CA ALA A 13 -12.85 2.27 -39.43
C ALA A 13 -12.87 3.74 -39.89
N LEU A 14 -13.86 4.12 -40.73
CA LEU A 14 -14.05 5.53 -41.13
C LEU A 14 -14.55 6.40 -39.96
N MET A 15 -15.42 5.87 -39.09
CA MET A 15 -15.86 6.58 -37.88
C MET A 15 -14.75 6.67 -36.82
N ALA A 16 -13.85 5.69 -36.71
CA ALA A 16 -12.70 5.75 -35.78
C ALA A 16 -11.66 6.81 -36.17
N GLN A 17 -11.52 7.13 -37.47
CA GLN A 17 -10.69 8.25 -37.93
C GLN A 17 -11.26 9.62 -37.55
N SER A 18 -12.56 9.71 -37.22
CA SER A 18 -13.25 10.99 -36.98
C SER A 18 -13.16 11.53 -35.54
N ALA A 19 -12.59 10.78 -34.58
CA ALA A 19 -12.73 11.11 -33.15
C ALA A 19 -11.44 11.34 -32.33
N PHE A 20 -10.23 11.37 -32.91
CA PHE A 20 -9.00 11.20 -32.10
C PHE A 20 -7.86 12.20 -32.32
N ALA A 21 -8.09 13.34 -32.99
CA ALA A 21 -7.04 14.36 -33.15
C ALA A 21 -6.64 15.09 -31.85
N ALA A 22 -7.26 14.79 -30.69
CA ALA A 22 -7.21 15.68 -29.52
C ALA A 22 -7.28 15.02 -28.13
N GLN A 23 -6.97 13.72 -27.94
CA GLN A 23 -7.05 13.13 -26.60
C GLN A 23 -5.68 13.08 -25.92
N ALA A 24 -5.40 14.11 -25.12
CA ALA A 24 -4.48 14.00 -24.00
C ALA A 24 -5.17 13.22 -22.85
N PRO A 25 -4.41 12.57 -21.95
CA PRO A 25 -2.95 12.39 -21.98
C PRO A 25 -2.52 11.27 -22.95
N ARG A 26 -1.34 11.43 -23.57
CA ARG A 26 -0.77 10.52 -24.57
C ARG A 26 0.29 9.60 -23.96
N ALA A 27 0.32 8.34 -24.40
CA ALA A 27 1.43 7.42 -24.13
C ALA A 27 2.16 7.14 -25.43
N VAL A 28 3.36 7.71 -25.58
CA VAL A 28 4.10 7.70 -26.84
C VAL A 28 5.38 6.87 -26.69
N THR A 29 5.79 6.16 -27.72
CA THR A 29 7.10 5.49 -27.72
C THR A 29 7.79 5.63 -29.06
N TYR A 30 9.09 5.83 -29.03
CA TYR A 30 9.91 5.54 -30.20
C TYR A 30 9.92 4.02 -30.48
N MET A 31 9.98 3.65 -31.75
CA MET A 31 10.14 2.27 -32.20
C MET A 31 11.23 2.20 -33.26
N THR A 32 12.36 1.58 -32.94
CA THR A 32 13.53 1.56 -33.84
C THR A 32 13.41 0.51 -34.94
N SER A 33 14.02 0.77 -36.10
CA SER A 33 14.04 -0.21 -37.20
C SER A 33 15.02 -1.37 -36.98
N TRP A 34 16.11 -1.15 -36.23
CA TRP A 34 17.23 -2.09 -36.03
C TRP A 34 17.14 -2.96 -34.77
N GLY A 35 16.05 -2.90 -34.01
CA GLY A 35 15.89 -3.61 -32.73
C GLY A 35 14.56 -4.35 -32.55
N VAL A 36 13.71 -4.39 -33.58
CA VAL A 36 12.36 -4.95 -33.50
C VAL A 36 12.22 -6.08 -34.53
N PRO A 37 12.45 -7.34 -34.13
CA PRO A 37 12.42 -8.46 -35.06
C PRO A 37 10.97 -8.97 -35.26
N VAL A 38 10.70 -9.70 -36.35
CA VAL A 38 9.32 -10.08 -36.73
C VAL A 38 8.64 -10.94 -35.66
N GLU A 39 9.38 -11.77 -34.95
CA GLU A 39 8.86 -12.62 -33.87
C GLU A 39 8.25 -11.83 -32.70
N SER A 40 8.60 -10.54 -32.57
CA SER A 40 8.08 -9.67 -31.50
C SER A 40 6.67 -9.13 -31.75
N VAL A 41 6.03 -9.45 -32.89
CA VAL A 41 4.70 -8.94 -33.24
C VAL A 41 3.66 -9.15 -32.14
N GLU A 42 3.61 -10.33 -31.53
CA GLU A 42 2.61 -10.62 -30.50
C GLU A 42 2.90 -9.85 -29.20
N ASP A 43 4.17 -9.78 -28.78
CA ASP A 43 4.57 -8.97 -27.62
C ASP A 43 4.25 -7.48 -27.83
N MET A 44 4.50 -6.98 -29.04
CA MET A 44 4.26 -5.57 -29.40
C MET A 44 2.77 -5.20 -29.43
N LYS A 45 1.85 -6.16 -29.57
CA LYS A 45 0.40 -5.90 -29.44
C LYS A 45 -0.02 -5.61 -28.00
N GLU A 46 0.72 -6.13 -27.03
CA GLU A 46 0.46 -5.91 -25.60
C GLU A 46 0.94 -4.53 -25.11
N VAL A 47 1.66 -3.78 -25.95
CA VAL A 47 2.13 -2.42 -25.62
C VAL A 47 0.94 -1.47 -25.47
N LYS A 48 0.79 -0.86 -24.29
CA LYS A 48 -0.25 0.12 -23.96
C LYS A 48 0.03 1.53 -24.50
N ALA A 49 1.01 1.68 -25.38
CA ALA A 49 1.26 2.94 -26.09
C ALA A 49 0.12 3.23 -27.08
N ASP A 50 -0.24 4.51 -27.14
CA ASP A 50 -1.25 5.02 -28.07
C ASP A 50 -0.59 5.51 -29.36
N THR A 51 0.68 5.93 -29.31
CA THR A 51 1.44 6.48 -30.45
C THR A 51 2.83 5.88 -30.53
N PHE A 52 3.25 5.52 -31.74
CA PHE A 52 4.56 4.98 -32.07
C PHE A 52 5.27 5.93 -33.03
N LEU A 53 6.44 6.39 -32.64
CA LEU A 53 7.34 7.19 -33.47
C LEU A 53 8.32 6.22 -34.16
N LEU A 54 8.04 5.92 -35.43
CA LEU A 54 8.83 5.01 -36.27
C LEU A 54 10.17 5.68 -36.60
N SER A 55 11.26 5.13 -36.09
CA SER A 55 12.58 5.76 -36.16
C SER A 55 13.54 5.06 -37.11
N PHE A 56 14.17 5.75 -38.06
CA PHE A 56 14.00 7.18 -38.42
C PHE A 56 13.78 7.36 -39.92
N GLY A 57 13.34 8.55 -40.31
CA GLY A 57 13.29 9.01 -41.69
C GLY A 57 14.11 10.26 -41.92
N GLY A 58 14.41 10.53 -43.18
CA GLY A 58 15.01 11.78 -43.61
C GLY A 58 14.79 12.08 -45.08
N TRP A 59 15.46 13.12 -45.58
CA TRP A 59 15.37 13.52 -46.98
C TRP A 59 16.71 14.03 -47.54
N ASP A 60 16.81 14.03 -48.87
CA ASP A 60 17.91 14.65 -49.60
C ASP A 60 17.59 16.07 -50.09
N ALA A 61 18.54 16.70 -50.77
CA ALA A 61 18.40 18.06 -51.32
C ALA A 61 17.23 18.24 -52.30
N SER A 62 16.77 17.16 -52.94
CA SER A 62 15.62 17.16 -53.86
C SER A 62 14.27 17.03 -53.14
N GLY A 63 14.29 16.80 -51.83
CA GLY A 63 13.10 16.50 -51.02
C GLY A 63 12.64 15.05 -51.13
N LYS A 64 13.47 14.15 -51.66
CA LYS A 64 13.17 12.71 -51.72
C LYS A 64 13.33 12.11 -50.33
N LEU A 65 12.29 11.41 -49.86
CA LEU A 65 12.27 10.75 -48.55
C LEU A 65 13.04 9.43 -48.55
N SER A 66 13.63 9.10 -47.41
CA SER A 66 14.20 7.79 -47.09
C SER A 66 13.96 7.45 -45.61
N SER A 67 14.18 6.19 -45.23
CA SER A 67 14.04 5.75 -43.84
C SER A 67 15.01 4.62 -43.47
N SER A 68 15.42 4.57 -42.21
CA SER A 68 16.26 3.51 -41.63
C SER A 68 15.61 2.14 -41.87
N ASP A 69 16.42 1.20 -42.37
CA ASP A 69 16.03 -0.17 -42.72
C ASP A 69 14.70 -0.28 -43.46
N ASN A 70 14.36 0.73 -44.27
CA ASN A 70 13.12 0.80 -45.04
C ASN A 70 11.84 0.68 -44.18
N ILE A 71 11.86 1.11 -42.92
CA ILE A 71 10.72 0.96 -41.98
C ILE A 71 9.40 1.55 -42.49
N VAL A 72 9.44 2.57 -43.37
CA VAL A 72 8.24 3.15 -44.02
C VAL A 72 8.33 3.15 -45.55
N ALA A 73 9.10 2.23 -46.14
CA ALA A 73 9.03 1.94 -47.56
C ALA A 73 8.17 0.68 -47.79
N VAL A 74 7.39 0.66 -48.88
CA VAL A 74 6.65 -0.55 -49.25
C VAL A 74 7.67 -1.64 -49.63
N PRO A 75 7.78 -2.75 -48.85
CA PRO A 75 8.79 -3.75 -49.12
C PRO A 75 8.43 -4.53 -50.38
N GLN A 76 9.46 -5.01 -51.08
CA GLN A 76 9.27 -6.01 -52.12
C GLN A 76 8.65 -7.27 -51.47
N TYR A 77 7.58 -7.78 -52.08
CA TYR A 77 6.93 -8.98 -51.61
C TYR A 77 7.82 -10.20 -51.84
N ASP A 78 7.95 -11.02 -50.80
CA ASP A 78 8.56 -12.34 -50.82
C ASP A 78 7.75 -13.24 -49.87
N PRO A 79 7.27 -14.41 -50.33
CA PRO A 79 6.37 -15.25 -49.54
C PRO A 79 7.02 -15.91 -48.32
N TRP A 80 8.35 -16.02 -48.28
CA TRP A 80 9.09 -16.66 -47.20
C TRP A 80 9.63 -15.64 -46.20
N TYR A 81 10.06 -14.47 -46.68
CA TYR A 81 10.76 -13.47 -45.89
C TYR A 81 10.61 -12.04 -46.43
N ILE A 82 9.88 -11.19 -45.71
CA ILE A 82 9.84 -9.75 -45.98
C ILE A 82 11.08 -9.08 -45.38
N ASN A 83 11.95 -8.54 -46.22
CA ASN A 83 13.20 -7.87 -45.82
C ASN A 83 12.98 -6.46 -45.24
N ALA A 84 12.11 -6.36 -44.23
CA ALA A 84 11.86 -5.17 -43.42
C ALA A 84 11.14 -5.58 -42.12
N PRO A 85 11.86 -6.15 -41.12
CA PRO A 85 11.23 -6.69 -39.91
C PRO A 85 10.35 -5.70 -39.16
N ALA A 86 10.86 -4.50 -38.87
CA ALA A 86 10.11 -3.46 -38.18
C ALA A 86 8.87 -2.99 -38.97
N TYR A 87 8.93 -2.99 -40.31
CA TYR A 87 7.77 -2.72 -41.17
C TYR A 87 6.65 -3.73 -40.93
N VAL A 88 7.01 -5.02 -40.92
CA VAL A 88 6.05 -6.10 -40.65
C VAL A 88 5.42 -5.91 -39.27
N VAL A 89 6.22 -5.55 -38.26
CA VAL A 89 5.74 -5.36 -36.89
C VAL A 89 4.73 -4.21 -36.78
N TRP A 90 5.09 -2.98 -37.17
CA TRP A 90 4.17 -1.85 -36.98
C TRP A 90 2.93 -1.98 -37.86
N SER A 91 3.06 -2.53 -39.07
CA SER A 91 1.92 -2.64 -39.99
C SER A 91 0.91 -3.69 -39.52
N GLN A 92 1.37 -4.81 -38.95
CA GLN A 92 0.49 -5.79 -38.31
C GLN A 92 -0.11 -5.26 -37.02
N LEU A 93 0.67 -4.55 -36.20
CA LEU A 93 0.18 -3.89 -34.98
C LEU A 93 -0.93 -2.89 -35.30
N LYS A 94 -0.74 -2.01 -36.29
CA LYS A 94 -1.74 -1.04 -36.73
C LYS A 94 -2.98 -1.69 -37.34
N LEU A 95 -2.84 -2.84 -38.01
CA LEU A 95 -3.98 -3.58 -38.54
C LEU A 95 -4.83 -4.19 -37.41
N ALA A 96 -4.17 -4.73 -36.38
CA ALA A 96 -4.82 -5.30 -35.21
C ALA A 96 -5.45 -4.21 -34.30
N HIS A 97 -4.80 -3.05 -34.22
CA HIS A 97 -5.12 -1.94 -33.35
C HIS A 97 -5.22 -0.62 -34.14
N PRO A 98 -6.31 -0.42 -34.91
CA PRO A 98 -6.48 0.75 -35.76
C PRO A 98 -6.49 2.09 -34.99
N GLU A 99 -6.80 2.04 -33.69
CA GLU A 99 -6.75 3.17 -32.76
C GLU A 99 -5.32 3.72 -32.56
N LYS A 100 -4.31 2.84 -32.50
CA LYS A 100 -2.90 3.21 -32.27
C LYS A 100 -2.36 4.05 -33.41
N LYS A 101 -1.58 5.08 -33.11
CA LYS A 101 -1.00 6.01 -34.10
C LYS A 101 0.40 5.58 -34.49
N MET A 102 0.67 5.52 -35.79
CA MET A 102 2.00 5.25 -36.34
C MET A 102 2.50 6.53 -37.01
N MET A 103 3.50 7.18 -36.45
CA MET A 103 4.06 8.43 -36.98
C MET A 103 5.51 8.21 -37.41
N LEU A 104 5.94 8.79 -38.54
CA LEU A 104 7.35 8.75 -38.91
C LEU A 104 8.11 9.85 -38.16
N ALA A 105 9.11 9.48 -37.37
CA ALA A 105 10.06 10.43 -36.79
C ALA A 105 11.13 10.78 -37.82
N LEU A 106 11.17 12.05 -38.21
CA LEU A 106 12.13 12.58 -39.17
C LEU A 106 13.27 13.28 -38.44
N GLY A 107 14.51 12.88 -38.73
CA GLY A 107 15.70 13.49 -38.16
C GLY A 107 16.37 12.62 -37.12
N GLY A 108 16.35 13.10 -35.88
CA GLY A 108 17.22 12.62 -34.82
C GLY A 108 18.70 12.84 -35.13
N GLU A 109 19.58 12.29 -34.30
CA GLU A 109 21.04 12.34 -34.51
C GLU A 109 21.44 11.79 -35.91
N THR A 110 20.77 10.72 -36.37
CA THR A 110 21.10 9.98 -37.60
C THR A 110 20.94 10.82 -38.88
N TYR A 111 19.85 11.59 -38.99
CA TYR A 111 19.54 12.36 -40.20
C TYR A 111 19.70 13.87 -40.02
N SER A 112 20.39 14.33 -38.98
CA SER A 112 20.57 15.75 -38.65
C SER A 112 21.06 16.65 -39.82
N ALA A 113 21.84 16.10 -40.77
CA ALA A 113 22.31 16.85 -41.94
C ALA A 113 21.17 17.32 -42.89
N MET A 114 20.03 16.61 -42.90
CA MET A 114 18.92 16.89 -43.82
C MET A 114 18.29 18.27 -43.60
N TRP A 115 18.37 18.79 -42.38
CA TRP A 115 17.76 20.06 -41.99
C TRP A 115 18.33 21.24 -42.80
N SER A 116 19.60 21.17 -43.20
CA SER A 116 20.25 22.19 -44.03
C SER A 116 19.62 22.37 -45.41
N TYR A 117 18.98 21.33 -45.95
CA TYR A 117 18.28 21.41 -47.23
C TYR A 117 17.02 22.29 -47.18
N LEU A 118 16.52 22.58 -45.99
CA LEU A 118 15.37 23.46 -45.81
C LEU A 118 15.69 24.92 -46.15
N ASN A 119 16.94 25.32 -46.37
CA ASN A 119 17.28 26.68 -46.82
C ASN A 119 16.76 26.97 -48.24
N ASN A 120 16.41 25.94 -49.01
CA ASN A 120 15.83 26.09 -50.34
C ASN A 120 14.29 26.01 -50.29
N ALA A 121 13.62 27.10 -50.69
CA ALA A 121 12.15 27.16 -50.71
C ALA A 121 11.48 26.12 -51.63
N GLN A 122 12.10 25.79 -52.76
CA GLN A 122 11.60 24.76 -53.67
C GLN A 122 11.69 23.37 -53.03
N THR A 123 12.78 23.09 -52.30
CA THR A 123 12.91 21.85 -51.53
C THR A 123 11.81 21.73 -50.48
N ARG A 124 11.48 22.82 -49.76
CA ARG A 124 10.37 22.82 -48.79
C ARG A 124 9.02 22.52 -49.43
N GLU A 125 8.74 23.07 -50.61
CA GLU A 125 7.48 22.79 -51.32
C GLU A 125 7.41 21.32 -51.80
N THR A 126 8.48 20.82 -52.42
CA THR A 126 8.56 19.42 -52.88
C THR A 126 8.44 18.45 -51.70
N LEU A 127 9.14 18.74 -50.61
CA LEU A 127 9.12 17.91 -49.40
C LEU A 127 7.73 17.90 -48.76
N ALA A 128 7.06 19.06 -48.66
CA ALA A 128 5.70 19.12 -48.13
C ALA A 128 4.74 18.22 -48.94
N GLN A 129 4.88 18.20 -50.28
CA GLN A 129 4.10 17.30 -51.13
C GLN A 129 4.45 15.83 -50.89
N ASN A 130 5.74 15.50 -50.79
CA ASN A 130 6.18 14.12 -50.58
C ASN A 130 5.77 13.57 -49.22
N LEU A 131 5.79 14.38 -48.16
CA LEU A 131 5.30 14.01 -46.84
C LEU A 131 3.80 13.71 -46.86
N VAL A 132 3.00 14.54 -47.54
CA VAL A 132 1.56 14.28 -47.69
C VAL A 132 1.30 13.02 -48.53
N ASN A 133 2.09 12.77 -49.58
CA ASN A 133 2.00 11.55 -50.36
C ASN A 133 2.31 10.30 -49.51
N LEU A 134 3.33 10.38 -48.64
CA LEU A 134 3.66 9.32 -47.70
C LEU A 134 2.51 9.04 -46.73
N LEU A 135 1.93 10.09 -46.13
CA LEU A 135 0.78 9.98 -45.23
C LEU A 135 -0.48 9.37 -45.88
N ASN A 136 -0.61 9.50 -47.20
CA ASN A 136 -1.70 8.94 -48.00
C ASN A 136 -1.37 7.56 -48.61
N THR A 137 -0.17 7.03 -48.39
CA THR A 137 0.24 5.73 -48.94
C THR A 137 -0.47 4.59 -48.21
N ASN A 138 -1.11 3.70 -48.97
CA ASN A 138 -1.70 2.47 -48.44
C ASN A 138 -0.63 1.37 -48.38
N PHE A 139 -0.06 1.17 -47.20
CA PHE A 139 0.97 0.17 -46.93
C PHE A 139 0.35 -1.23 -46.83
N PRO A 140 0.75 -2.21 -47.67
CA PRO A 140 0.27 -3.58 -47.57
C PRO A 140 0.74 -4.26 -46.28
N VAL A 141 -0.18 -4.90 -45.57
CA VAL A 141 0.15 -5.70 -44.38
C VAL A 141 0.32 -7.14 -44.80
N TYR A 142 1.51 -7.69 -44.59
CA TYR A 142 1.81 -9.10 -44.87
C TYR A 142 1.85 -9.91 -43.58
N LYS A 143 1.12 -11.04 -43.56
CA LYS A 143 1.07 -11.98 -42.43
C LYS A 143 1.29 -13.42 -42.89
N LYS A 144 1.99 -14.23 -42.08
CA LYS A 144 2.00 -15.69 -42.19
C LYS A 144 0.84 -16.29 -41.38
N ASN A 145 0.50 -17.53 -41.70
CA ASN A 145 -0.51 -18.35 -41.02
C ASN A 145 -1.89 -17.67 -40.95
N LEU A 146 -2.26 -16.93 -41.99
CA LEU A 146 -3.57 -16.30 -42.06
C LEU A 146 -4.67 -17.35 -42.16
N LYS A 147 -5.80 -17.10 -41.51
CA LYS A 147 -7.03 -17.83 -41.82
C LYS A 147 -7.54 -17.37 -43.19
N PRO A 148 -8.18 -18.25 -43.98
CA PRO A 148 -8.68 -17.89 -45.31
C PRO A 148 -9.56 -16.63 -45.34
N GLU A 149 -10.34 -16.40 -44.28
CA GLU A 149 -11.20 -15.22 -44.12
C GLU A 149 -10.46 -13.91 -43.79
N GLU A 150 -9.21 -13.99 -43.33
CA GLU A 150 -8.36 -12.82 -43.04
C GLU A 150 -7.56 -12.34 -44.25
N MET A 151 -7.47 -13.17 -45.31
CA MET A 151 -6.74 -12.83 -46.52
C MET A 151 -7.52 -11.79 -47.34
N VAL A 152 -6.82 -10.76 -47.83
CA VAL A 152 -7.37 -9.70 -48.66
C VAL A 152 -6.72 -9.72 -50.05
N GLY A 153 -7.57 -9.79 -51.08
CA GLY A 153 -7.13 -9.80 -52.47
C GLY A 153 -6.84 -11.20 -52.98
N GLU A 154 -6.01 -11.29 -54.02
CA GLU A 154 -5.63 -12.56 -54.63
C GLU A 154 -4.59 -13.30 -53.81
N CYS A 155 -4.52 -14.62 -54.01
CA CYS A 155 -3.48 -15.43 -53.41
C CYS A 155 -2.11 -15.02 -53.95
N LEU A 156 -1.22 -14.57 -53.07
CA LEU A 156 0.14 -14.15 -53.43
C LEU A 156 1.15 -15.29 -53.43
N SER A 157 0.82 -16.43 -52.81
CA SER A 157 1.66 -17.63 -52.81
C SER A 157 0.81 -18.89 -52.69
N ALA A 158 0.91 -19.76 -53.70
CA ALA A 158 0.23 -21.05 -53.71
C ALA A 158 1.19 -22.19 -53.35
N ASP A 159 0.63 -23.29 -52.86
CA ASP A 159 1.33 -24.57 -52.74
C ASP A 159 1.45 -25.26 -54.11
N TRP A 160 2.07 -26.43 -54.12
CA TRP A 160 2.28 -27.23 -55.32
C TRP A 160 0.98 -27.75 -55.97
N GLN A 161 -0.15 -27.68 -55.26
CA GLN A 161 -1.49 -28.03 -55.79
C GLN A 161 -2.23 -26.81 -56.35
N GLY A 162 -1.61 -25.62 -56.33
CA GLY A 162 -2.25 -24.37 -56.74
C GLY A 162 -3.24 -23.81 -55.71
N LYS A 163 -3.28 -24.38 -54.49
CA LYS A 163 -4.10 -23.86 -53.40
C LYS A 163 -3.30 -22.79 -52.65
N CYS A 164 -3.99 -21.76 -52.16
CA CYS A 164 -3.30 -20.71 -51.46
C CYS A 164 -2.60 -21.20 -50.18
N ASN A 165 -1.29 -20.93 -50.09
CA ASN A 165 -0.46 -21.39 -48.99
C ASN A 165 -0.47 -20.36 -47.86
N MET A 166 -1.33 -20.60 -46.87
CA MET A 166 -1.46 -19.72 -45.71
C MET A 166 -0.23 -19.73 -44.80
N ALA A 167 0.67 -20.71 -44.87
CA ALA A 167 1.90 -20.71 -44.07
C ALA A 167 2.91 -19.66 -44.55
N ASN A 168 2.79 -19.22 -45.80
CA ASN A 168 3.58 -18.14 -46.38
C ASN A 168 2.95 -16.77 -46.11
N TYR A 169 3.70 -15.70 -46.34
CA TYR A 169 3.16 -14.35 -46.27
C TYR A 169 2.05 -14.16 -47.31
N GLN A 170 0.86 -13.77 -46.84
CA GLN A 170 -0.24 -13.29 -47.68
C GLN A 170 -0.62 -11.88 -47.24
N LYS A 171 -1.38 -11.18 -48.07
CA LYS A 171 -1.87 -9.85 -47.75
C LYS A 171 -3.06 -9.95 -46.80
N ALA A 172 -2.94 -9.33 -45.63
CA ALA A 172 -3.99 -9.26 -44.60
C ALA A 172 -4.83 -7.98 -44.71
N GLY A 173 -4.34 -6.97 -45.43
CA GLY A 173 -5.00 -5.67 -45.55
C GLY A 173 -4.04 -4.57 -45.96
N THR A 174 -4.44 -3.34 -45.68
CA THR A 174 -3.62 -2.14 -45.85
C THR A 174 -3.78 -1.21 -44.67
N VAL A 175 -2.71 -0.53 -44.29
CA VAL A 175 -2.69 0.50 -43.25
C VAL A 175 -2.08 1.79 -43.81
N GLN A 176 -2.29 2.89 -43.10
CA GLN A 176 -1.61 4.15 -43.37
C GLN A 176 -0.89 4.60 -42.11
N ILE A 177 0.20 5.36 -42.25
CA ILE A 177 0.77 6.11 -41.14
C ILE A 177 -0.14 7.30 -40.79
N ASP A 178 -0.18 7.69 -39.52
CA ASP A 178 -1.10 8.65 -38.94
C ASP A 178 -0.52 10.05 -38.80
N GLY A 179 0.80 10.23 -38.95
CA GLY A 179 1.42 11.54 -38.79
C GLY A 179 2.93 11.57 -39.00
N ILE A 180 3.51 12.74 -38.77
CA ILE A 180 4.94 13.03 -38.84
C ILE A 180 5.37 13.65 -37.52
N ASP A 181 6.49 13.19 -36.98
CA ASP A 181 7.21 13.88 -35.93
C ASP A 181 8.46 14.52 -36.53
N PHE A 182 8.66 15.81 -36.26
CA PHE A 182 9.88 16.52 -36.61
C PHE A 182 10.83 16.44 -35.41
N ASP A 183 11.79 15.53 -35.46
CA ASP A 183 12.77 15.32 -34.40
C ASP A 183 13.99 16.22 -34.63
N PHE A 184 13.78 17.51 -34.31
CA PHE A 184 14.69 18.58 -34.70
C PHE A 184 15.82 18.75 -33.67
N GLU A 185 16.79 17.86 -33.82
CA GLU A 185 18.02 17.83 -33.03
C GLU A 185 19.15 18.62 -33.70
N LYS A 186 19.66 19.66 -33.00
CA LYS A 186 20.93 20.32 -33.34
C LYS A 186 21.77 20.65 -32.10
N PRO A 187 23.10 20.47 -32.14
CA PRO A 187 23.97 20.86 -31.03
C PRO A 187 23.84 22.37 -30.70
N ASP A 188 23.99 23.22 -31.72
CA ASP A 188 23.93 24.68 -31.55
C ASP A 188 22.50 25.23 -31.41
N ARG A 189 22.39 26.47 -30.91
CA ARG A 189 21.11 27.20 -30.93
C ARG A 189 20.59 27.30 -32.36
N VAL A 190 19.31 26.99 -32.53
CA VAL A 190 18.59 27.19 -33.79
C VAL A 190 18.64 28.67 -34.16
N THR A 191 19.08 28.95 -35.40
CA THR A 191 19.08 30.31 -35.93
C THR A 191 17.66 30.76 -36.29
N PRO A 192 17.38 32.08 -36.35
CA PRO A 192 16.07 32.57 -36.80
C PRO A 192 15.66 32.04 -38.18
N GLU A 193 16.62 31.88 -39.09
CA GLU A 193 16.37 31.34 -40.44
C GLU A 193 15.99 29.86 -40.40
N GLU A 194 16.72 29.03 -39.65
CA GLU A 194 16.39 27.60 -39.49
C GLU A 194 15.01 27.40 -38.86
N ASN A 195 14.69 28.21 -37.85
CA ASN A 195 13.38 28.23 -37.22
C ASN A 195 12.28 28.55 -38.24
N ALA A 196 12.46 29.60 -39.04
CA ALA A 196 11.50 30.00 -40.07
C ALA A 196 11.37 28.94 -41.17
N ASN A 197 12.47 28.30 -41.58
CA ASN A 197 12.47 27.28 -42.62
C ASN A 197 11.73 26.00 -42.19
N LEU A 198 11.91 25.53 -40.95
CA LEU A 198 11.17 24.40 -40.43
C LEU A 198 9.69 24.73 -40.24
N LEU A 199 9.36 25.91 -39.72
CA LEU A 199 7.99 26.35 -39.57
C LEU A 199 7.27 26.45 -40.93
N ASP A 200 7.90 27.05 -41.95
CA ASP A 200 7.34 27.14 -43.32
C ASP A 200 7.06 25.75 -43.90
N LEU A 201 7.95 24.76 -43.69
CA LEU A 201 7.67 23.38 -44.09
C LEU A 201 6.44 22.81 -43.36
N ALA A 202 6.40 22.92 -42.03
CA ALA A 202 5.31 22.39 -41.22
C ALA A 202 3.96 23.03 -41.56
N GLU A 203 3.93 24.34 -41.82
CA GLU A 203 2.75 25.08 -42.27
C GLU A 203 2.28 24.62 -43.66
N ARG A 204 3.20 24.38 -44.60
CA ARG A 204 2.87 23.81 -45.92
C ARG A 204 2.24 22.43 -45.80
N VAL A 205 2.82 21.55 -44.96
CA VAL A 205 2.26 20.21 -44.71
C VAL A 205 0.86 20.34 -44.09
N ARG A 206 0.72 21.14 -43.03
CA ARG A 206 -0.58 21.35 -42.37
C ARG A 206 -1.63 21.92 -43.32
N SER A 207 -1.26 22.88 -44.15
CA SER A 207 -2.14 23.48 -45.16
C SER A 207 -2.65 22.44 -46.16
N LYS A 208 -1.76 21.59 -46.70
CA LYS A 208 -2.13 20.50 -47.62
C LYS A 208 -3.01 19.43 -46.94
N LEU A 209 -2.74 19.11 -45.67
CA LEU A 209 -3.59 18.20 -44.90
C LEU A 209 -4.99 18.79 -44.67
N ASN A 210 -5.07 20.06 -44.26
CA ASN A 210 -6.34 20.75 -44.05
C ASN A 210 -7.15 20.86 -45.35
N ALA A 211 -6.50 21.13 -46.48
CA ALA A 211 -7.15 21.22 -47.78
C ALA A 211 -7.78 19.89 -48.23
N SER A 212 -7.25 18.74 -47.78
CA SER A 212 -7.82 17.42 -48.03
C SER A 212 -8.80 16.94 -46.94
N GLY A 213 -9.06 17.76 -45.91
CA GLY A 213 -9.86 17.38 -44.74
C GLY A 213 -9.16 16.37 -43.82
N SER A 214 -7.88 16.11 -44.05
CA SER A 214 -7.09 15.11 -43.34
C SER A 214 -6.82 15.54 -41.89
N LYS A 215 -6.88 14.57 -40.97
CA LYS A 215 -6.62 14.74 -39.53
C LYS A 215 -5.30 14.12 -39.08
N LYS A 216 -4.35 13.95 -40.01
CA LYS A 216 -3.02 13.42 -39.72
C LYS A 216 -2.27 14.36 -38.77
N LEU A 217 -1.47 13.76 -37.90
CA LEU A 217 -0.81 14.43 -36.80
C LEU A 217 0.53 15.04 -37.24
N LEU A 218 0.87 16.19 -36.68
CA LEU A 218 2.21 16.76 -36.72
C LEU A 218 2.67 17.01 -35.29
N SER A 219 3.82 16.46 -34.92
CA SER A 219 4.48 16.75 -33.65
C SER A 219 5.88 17.30 -33.87
N LEU A 220 6.41 17.91 -32.83
CA LEU A 220 7.75 18.47 -32.81
C LEU A 220 8.47 17.92 -31.57
N THR A 221 9.57 17.21 -31.79
CA THR A 221 10.47 16.74 -30.73
C THR A 221 11.71 17.62 -30.69
N THR A 222 12.02 18.15 -29.51
CA THR A 222 13.13 19.11 -29.30
C THR A 222 13.87 18.86 -27.99
N TYR A 223 15.11 19.36 -27.91
CA TYR A 223 16.02 19.10 -26.78
C TYR A 223 15.51 19.61 -25.41
N HIS A 224 16.11 19.04 -24.35
CA HIS A 224 15.80 19.29 -22.94
C HIS A 224 15.72 20.78 -22.55
N VAL A 225 16.58 21.65 -23.09
CA VAL A 225 16.60 23.10 -22.80
C VAL A 225 15.89 23.97 -23.86
N GLY A 226 15.12 23.37 -24.76
CA GLY A 226 14.57 24.08 -25.94
C GLY A 226 13.66 25.28 -25.64
N ALA A 227 13.09 25.34 -24.43
CA ALA A 227 12.23 26.45 -23.98
C ALA A 227 12.83 27.29 -22.84
N ASP A 228 14.09 27.05 -22.45
CA ASP A 228 14.73 27.85 -21.41
C ASP A 228 14.82 29.34 -21.83
N PRO A 229 14.66 30.28 -20.89
CA PRO A 229 14.92 31.70 -21.12
C PRO A 229 16.33 31.94 -21.71
N GLU A 230 16.44 32.92 -22.62
CA GLU A 230 17.72 33.22 -23.29
C GLU A 230 18.85 33.60 -22.31
N ASN A 231 18.51 34.21 -21.17
CA ASN A 231 19.48 34.56 -20.14
C ASN A 231 20.04 33.34 -19.37
N CYS A 232 19.44 32.15 -19.49
CA CYS A 232 20.00 30.89 -18.96
C CYS A 232 21.30 30.47 -19.66
N ARG A 233 21.71 31.18 -20.72
CA ARG A 233 23.08 31.09 -21.28
C ARG A 233 24.15 31.55 -20.32
N ASN A 234 23.81 32.46 -19.40
CA ASN A 234 24.71 32.91 -18.37
C ASN A 234 24.63 31.92 -17.19
N SER A 235 25.73 31.24 -16.88
CA SER A 235 25.79 30.26 -15.78
C SER A 235 25.52 30.86 -14.39
N ALA A 236 25.55 32.20 -14.25
CA ALA A 236 25.12 32.88 -13.03
C ALA A 236 23.59 32.98 -12.90
N VAL A 237 22.83 32.75 -13.97
CA VAL A 237 21.36 32.75 -13.97
C VAL A 237 20.87 31.34 -13.74
N THR A 238 20.16 31.11 -12.64
CA THR A 238 19.62 29.79 -12.28
C THR A 238 18.09 29.79 -12.16
N GLU A 239 17.47 30.96 -12.15
CA GLU A 239 16.03 31.13 -12.05
C GLU A 239 15.36 30.74 -13.37
N ASN A 240 14.39 29.81 -13.30
CA ASN A 240 13.66 29.26 -14.46
C ASN A 240 14.57 28.60 -15.53
N CYS A 241 15.80 28.23 -15.19
CA CYS A 241 16.67 27.45 -16.06
C CYS A 241 16.53 25.97 -15.72
N SER A 242 16.13 25.16 -16.71
CA SER A 242 15.99 23.72 -16.53
C SER A 242 17.35 23.02 -16.40
N PHE A 243 18.40 23.65 -16.90
CA PHE A 243 19.78 23.19 -16.77
C PHE A 243 20.59 24.17 -15.91
N VAL A 244 21.30 23.67 -14.90
CA VAL A 244 22.00 24.48 -13.88
C VAL A 244 23.49 24.16 -13.74
N GLU A 245 24.06 23.36 -14.66
CA GLU A 245 25.49 23.03 -14.62
C GLU A 245 26.35 24.03 -15.38
N ALA A 246 27.60 24.22 -14.95
CA ALA A 246 28.51 25.20 -15.54
C ALA A 246 28.93 24.82 -16.98
N ALA A 247 28.93 23.53 -17.30
CA ALA A 247 29.14 22.99 -18.64
C ALA A 247 27.79 22.58 -19.23
N ARG A 248 27.10 23.53 -19.88
CA ARG A 248 25.88 23.23 -20.64
C ARG A 248 26.21 22.17 -21.69
N SER A 249 25.32 21.18 -21.86
CA SER A 249 25.42 20.21 -22.95
C SER A 249 25.63 20.96 -24.27
N SER A 250 26.44 20.40 -25.17
CA SER A 250 26.60 20.91 -26.53
C SER A 250 25.30 20.83 -27.34
N HIS A 251 24.20 20.33 -26.78
CA HIS A 251 22.87 20.17 -27.38
C HIS A 251 21.84 21.10 -26.72
N HIS A 252 21.89 22.40 -27.08
CA HIS A 252 21.13 23.46 -26.42
C HIS A 252 20.31 24.34 -27.38
N GLY A 253 19.80 23.74 -28.46
CA GLY A 253 18.88 24.34 -29.41
C GLY A 253 17.65 24.99 -28.77
N GLU A 254 17.70 26.29 -28.46
CA GLU A 254 16.50 27.04 -28.06
C GLU A 254 15.56 27.16 -29.27
N VAL A 255 14.34 26.66 -29.12
CA VAL A 255 13.29 26.58 -30.16
C VAL A 255 12.09 27.44 -29.80
N LEU A 256 12.26 28.40 -28.88
CA LEU A 256 11.17 29.24 -28.37
C LEU A 256 10.32 29.89 -29.48
N PRO A 257 10.89 30.43 -30.58
CA PRO A 257 10.08 30.95 -31.68
C PRO A 257 9.26 29.85 -32.38
N LEU A 258 9.82 28.66 -32.60
CA LEU A 258 9.10 27.52 -33.17
C LEU A 258 7.95 27.04 -32.27
N LEU A 259 8.15 27.03 -30.95
CA LEU A 259 7.09 26.67 -29.99
C LEU A 259 5.96 27.71 -29.99
N THR A 260 6.31 29.00 -29.90
CA THR A 260 5.33 30.09 -29.78
C THR A 260 4.55 30.33 -31.07
N GLN A 261 5.21 30.23 -32.23
CA GLN A 261 4.59 30.42 -33.55
C GLN A 261 3.94 29.14 -34.08
N GLY A 262 4.56 27.99 -33.84
CA GLY A 262 4.09 26.68 -34.29
C GLY A 262 2.99 26.04 -33.44
N LYS A 263 2.56 26.66 -32.33
CA LYS A 263 1.53 26.12 -31.40
C LYS A 263 0.20 25.70 -32.04
N ASN A 264 -0.15 26.27 -33.19
CA ASN A 264 -1.36 25.93 -33.95
C ASN A 264 -1.08 25.01 -35.15
N VAL A 265 0.20 24.80 -35.50
CA VAL A 265 0.64 23.93 -36.58
C VAL A 265 0.84 22.51 -36.06
N PHE A 266 1.48 22.38 -34.89
CA PHE A 266 1.73 21.11 -34.22
C PHE A 266 0.61 20.74 -33.24
N ASP A 267 0.27 19.46 -33.23
CA ASP A 267 -0.75 18.89 -32.35
C ASP A 267 -0.21 18.69 -30.93
N PHE A 268 1.07 18.37 -30.79
CA PHE A 268 1.78 18.24 -29.51
C PHE A 268 3.30 18.40 -29.67
N PHE A 269 3.97 18.60 -28.55
CA PHE A 269 5.40 18.89 -28.43
C PHE A 269 6.05 17.88 -27.49
N ASN A 270 7.04 17.15 -27.96
CA ASN A 270 7.79 16.17 -27.19
C ASN A 270 9.05 16.83 -26.61
N VAL A 271 9.14 16.88 -25.28
CA VAL A 271 10.30 17.45 -24.58
C VAL A 271 11.28 16.33 -24.28
N MET A 272 12.44 16.28 -24.97
CA MET A 272 13.49 15.30 -24.67
C MET A 272 14.16 15.58 -23.33
N ALA A 273 13.50 15.26 -22.23
CA ALA A 273 13.94 15.48 -20.84
C ALA A 273 14.90 14.36 -20.35
N TYR A 274 15.79 13.92 -21.23
CA TYR A 274 16.90 13.00 -21.00
C TYR A 274 18.15 13.54 -21.72
N ASP A 275 19.29 12.87 -21.57
CA ASP A 275 20.58 13.34 -22.11
C ASP A 275 21.03 14.71 -21.58
N ALA A 276 20.59 15.03 -20.36
CA ALA A 276 20.76 16.32 -19.73
C ALA A 276 21.52 16.26 -18.39
N GLY A 277 21.94 15.07 -17.96
CA GLY A 277 22.58 14.85 -16.65
C GLY A 277 21.61 14.71 -15.47
N PRO A 278 22.12 14.26 -14.31
CA PRO A 278 21.32 13.96 -13.12
C PRO A 278 20.76 15.21 -12.44
N ARG A 279 21.31 16.41 -12.71
CA ARG A 279 20.86 17.69 -12.13
C ARG A 279 19.87 18.45 -13.02
N PHE A 280 19.42 17.85 -14.12
CA PHE A 280 18.42 18.43 -14.99
C PHE A 280 17.05 18.55 -14.31
N LYS A 281 16.47 19.75 -14.36
CA LYS A 281 15.16 20.08 -13.79
C LYS A 281 14.08 19.93 -14.85
N TYR A 282 13.65 18.69 -15.08
CA TYR A 282 12.62 18.39 -16.07
C TYR A 282 11.28 19.10 -15.78
N ASP A 283 10.97 19.34 -14.51
CA ASP A 283 9.80 20.10 -14.07
C ASP A 283 9.83 21.55 -14.57
N VAL A 284 11.00 22.20 -14.47
CA VAL A 284 11.23 23.56 -15.00
C VAL A 284 11.17 23.57 -16.52
N ALA A 285 11.78 22.58 -17.19
CA ALA A 285 11.69 22.47 -18.65
C ALA A 285 10.24 22.35 -19.11
N MET A 286 9.48 21.41 -18.53
CA MET A 286 8.06 21.21 -18.85
C MET A 286 7.23 22.48 -18.61
N ALA A 287 7.49 23.20 -17.52
CA ALA A 287 6.82 24.48 -17.24
C ALA A 287 7.17 25.58 -18.27
N ASN A 288 8.44 25.64 -18.71
CA ASN A 288 8.90 26.57 -19.74
C ASN A 288 8.23 26.27 -21.10
N TYR A 289 8.16 25.00 -21.50
CA TYR A 289 7.45 24.58 -22.72
C TYR A 289 5.95 24.91 -22.65
N ALA A 290 5.29 24.61 -21.52
CA ALA A 290 3.88 24.93 -21.33
C ALA A 290 3.61 26.44 -21.39
N ARG A 291 4.51 27.26 -20.84
CA ARG A 291 4.44 28.74 -20.93
C ARG A 291 4.59 29.22 -22.38
N ALA A 292 5.54 28.64 -23.13
CA ALA A 292 5.80 29.01 -24.51
C ALA A 292 4.63 28.67 -25.45
N VAL A 293 4.07 27.47 -25.30
CA VAL A 293 2.95 27.00 -26.14
C VAL A 293 1.61 27.59 -25.69
N GLY A 294 1.45 27.83 -24.38
CA GLY A 294 0.22 28.32 -23.76
C GLY A 294 -0.82 27.23 -23.52
N ASP A 295 -0.46 25.96 -23.71
CA ASP A 295 -1.33 24.80 -23.52
C ASP A 295 -0.52 23.62 -22.98
N LYS A 296 -0.76 23.28 -21.70
CA LYS A 296 -0.04 22.22 -21.01
C LYS A 296 -0.38 20.82 -21.57
N SER A 297 -1.59 20.64 -22.07
CA SER A 297 -2.07 19.36 -22.64
C SER A 297 -1.39 18.97 -23.96
N LYS A 298 -0.62 19.89 -24.54
CA LYS A 298 0.22 19.66 -25.71
C LYS A 298 1.65 19.26 -25.38
N ILE A 299 2.10 19.34 -24.12
CA ILE A 299 3.49 19.11 -23.75
C ILE A 299 3.66 17.69 -23.22
N VAL A 300 4.51 16.90 -23.86
CA VAL A 300 4.71 15.48 -23.57
C VAL A 300 6.12 15.28 -22.97
N LEU A 301 6.19 14.67 -21.78
CA LEU A 301 7.43 14.47 -21.05
C LEU A 301 8.25 13.31 -21.61
N GLY A 302 9.45 13.59 -22.11
CA GLY A 302 10.40 12.58 -22.56
C GLY A 302 11.16 11.89 -21.45
N GLN A 303 11.36 10.60 -21.64
CA GLN A 303 12.07 9.70 -20.74
C GLN A 303 12.88 8.71 -21.58
N THR A 304 13.85 8.04 -20.96
CA THR A 304 14.66 7.03 -21.63
C THR A 304 14.84 5.82 -20.74
N ILE A 305 14.83 4.63 -21.35
CA ILE A 305 15.19 3.37 -20.69
C ILE A 305 16.66 2.98 -20.96
N ASN A 306 17.35 3.79 -21.76
CA ASN A 306 18.75 3.60 -22.14
C ASN A 306 19.71 4.37 -21.23
N SER A 307 21.01 4.07 -21.35
CA SER A 307 22.03 4.99 -20.85
C SER A 307 21.89 6.32 -21.56
N GLN A 308 21.87 7.37 -20.76
CA GLN A 308 21.81 8.75 -21.17
C GLN A 308 23.15 9.42 -20.94
N TRP A 309 23.40 10.43 -21.76
CA TRP A 309 24.60 11.24 -21.68
C TRP A 309 24.40 12.32 -20.60
N GLY A 310 25.43 12.53 -19.80
CA GLY A 310 25.44 13.58 -18.81
C GLY A 310 26.81 14.24 -18.72
N PRO A 311 26.89 15.51 -18.30
CA PRO A 311 28.16 16.18 -17.99
C PRO A 311 28.99 15.43 -16.94
N GLU A 312 28.35 14.63 -16.08
CA GLU A 312 29.00 13.78 -15.07
C GLU A 312 29.30 12.34 -15.57
N GLY A 313 29.04 12.06 -16.85
CA GLY A 313 29.22 10.75 -17.48
C GLY A 313 27.90 10.07 -17.86
N ARG A 314 28.01 8.84 -18.40
CA ARG A 314 26.85 8.03 -18.75
C ARG A 314 26.18 7.47 -17.50
N PHE A 315 24.84 7.51 -17.46
CA PHE A 315 24.05 6.89 -16.42
C PHE A 315 22.72 6.39 -16.99
N VAL A 316 22.02 5.51 -16.27
CA VAL A 316 20.72 4.97 -16.67
C VAL A 316 19.69 5.47 -15.67
N GLU A 317 18.56 5.97 -16.16
CA GLU A 317 17.46 6.32 -15.27
C GLU A 317 16.85 5.06 -14.66
N ASN A 318 16.58 5.08 -13.35
CA ASN A 318 16.03 3.90 -12.72
C ASN A 318 14.55 3.70 -13.07
N ARG A 319 14.11 2.43 -13.12
CA ARG A 319 12.74 2.03 -13.46
C ARG A 319 11.68 2.77 -12.66
N GLN A 320 11.86 2.83 -11.33
CA GLN A 320 10.91 3.51 -10.46
C GLN A 320 10.83 5.03 -10.73
N ASN A 321 11.93 5.69 -11.08
CA ASN A 321 11.94 7.11 -11.35
C ASN A 321 11.24 7.43 -12.67
N ASN A 322 11.43 6.62 -13.71
CA ASN A 322 10.65 6.75 -14.94
C ASN A 322 9.14 6.51 -14.69
N VAL A 323 8.80 5.48 -13.91
CA VAL A 323 7.40 5.25 -13.50
C VAL A 323 6.84 6.48 -12.75
N ASN A 324 7.60 7.02 -11.79
CA ASN A 324 7.21 8.20 -11.03
C ASN A 324 7.05 9.45 -11.90
N ARG A 325 7.96 9.68 -12.85
CA ARG A 325 7.90 10.80 -13.81
C ARG A 325 6.72 10.70 -14.76
N ALA A 326 6.39 9.49 -15.24
CA ALA A 326 5.17 9.23 -16.02
C ALA A 326 3.88 9.54 -15.23
N GLY A 327 3.86 9.23 -13.93
CA GLY A 327 2.78 9.63 -13.01
C GLY A 327 2.72 11.14 -12.77
N TRP A 328 3.87 11.74 -12.46
CA TRP A 328 4.00 13.17 -12.14
C TRP A 328 3.46 14.05 -13.28
N GLN A 329 3.77 13.72 -14.54
CA GLN A 329 3.27 14.53 -15.65
C GLN A 329 1.73 14.50 -15.72
N ALA A 330 1.12 13.34 -15.46
CA ALA A 330 -0.33 13.18 -15.48
C ALA A 330 -0.98 13.95 -14.33
N GLU A 331 -0.46 13.79 -13.11
CA GLU A 331 -0.89 14.53 -11.90
C GLU A 331 -0.87 16.05 -12.12
N ASN A 332 0.10 16.52 -12.91
CA ASN A 332 0.29 17.93 -13.19
C ASN A 332 -0.44 18.43 -14.46
N GLY A 333 -1.26 17.60 -15.10
CA GLY A 333 -2.09 17.96 -16.26
C GLY A 333 -1.32 18.17 -17.56
N TYR A 334 -0.15 17.52 -17.71
CA TYR A 334 0.61 17.53 -18.97
C TYR A 334 0.01 16.58 -20.01
N GLY A 335 0.42 16.77 -21.26
CA GLY A 335 -0.13 16.12 -22.43
C GLY A 335 0.21 14.64 -22.59
N GLY A 336 0.99 14.06 -21.68
CA GLY A 336 1.46 12.69 -21.75
C GLY A 336 2.95 12.52 -21.45
N PHE A 337 3.44 11.31 -21.70
CA PHE A 337 4.87 10.99 -21.68
C PHE A 337 5.27 10.25 -22.95
N PHE A 338 6.57 10.28 -23.25
CA PHE A 338 7.17 9.40 -24.24
C PHE A 338 8.44 8.72 -23.75
N ILE A 339 8.78 7.58 -24.34
CA ILE A 339 10.06 6.91 -24.09
C ILE A 339 10.93 6.79 -25.35
N TRP A 340 12.24 6.97 -25.15
CA TRP A 340 13.28 6.39 -25.97
C TRP A 340 13.79 5.12 -25.27
N THR A 341 13.50 3.91 -25.74
CA THR A 341 12.75 3.53 -26.95
C THR A 341 12.29 2.07 -26.84
N LEU A 342 11.36 1.63 -27.70
CA LEU A 342 11.10 0.22 -27.94
C LEU A 342 11.95 -0.30 -29.10
N GLY A 343 12.55 -1.48 -28.90
CA GLY A 343 13.45 -2.13 -29.84
C GLY A 343 14.88 -2.11 -29.33
N SER A 344 15.61 -1.04 -29.64
CA SER A 344 17.03 -0.90 -29.31
C SER A 344 17.23 -0.41 -27.87
N ASN A 345 17.84 -1.24 -27.03
CA ASN A 345 18.30 -0.77 -25.72
C ASN A 345 19.68 -1.31 -25.31
N ASP A 346 20.40 -0.52 -24.51
CA ASP A 346 21.73 -0.85 -24.01
C ASP A 346 21.73 -1.53 -22.63
N GLN A 347 20.54 -1.74 -22.07
CA GLN A 347 20.29 -2.48 -20.82
C GLN A 347 20.00 -3.98 -21.06
N GLN A 348 20.08 -4.44 -22.31
CA GLN A 348 19.83 -5.82 -22.73
C GLN A 348 18.43 -6.35 -22.37
N LEU A 349 17.44 -5.46 -22.29
CA LEU A 349 16.04 -5.82 -22.08
C LEU A 349 15.48 -6.47 -23.34
N SER A 350 14.88 -7.65 -23.20
CA SER A 350 14.07 -8.27 -24.25
C SER A 350 12.84 -7.42 -24.57
N ILE A 351 12.22 -7.61 -25.75
CA ILE A 351 10.99 -6.88 -26.11
C ILE A 351 9.91 -7.03 -25.03
N PRO A 352 9.56 -8.23 -24.53
CA PRO A 352 8.58 -8.35 -23.44
C PRO A 352 8.91 -7.52 -22.20
N GLN A 353 10.19 -7.42 -21.82
CA GLN A 353 10.61 -6.60 -20.67
C GLN A 353 10.49 -5.09 -20.96
N GLN A 354 10.75 -4.67 -22.20
CA GLN A 354 10.52 -3.28 -22.62
C GLN A 354 9.02 -2.94 -22.63
N VAL A 355 8.18 -3.86 -23.13
CA VAL A 355 6.71 -3.74 -23.12
C VAL A 355 6.19 -3.64 -21.68
N ASP A 356 6.61 -4.53 -20.79
CA ASP A 356 6.27 -4.53 -19.36
C ASP A 356 6.62 -3.19 -18.68
N TYR A 357 7.83 -2.69 -18.93
CA TYR A 357 8.28 -1.41 -18.39
C TYR A 357 7.41 -0.25 -18.92
N PHE A 358 7.17 -0.17 -20.23
CA PHE A 358 6.28 0.85 -20.79
C PHE A 358 4.87 0.79 -20.17
N ASN A 359 4.34 -0.41 -20.03
CA ASN A 359 2.99 -0.64 -19.52
C ASN A 359 2.87 -0.20 -18.06
N GLU A 360 3.86 -0.46 -17.21
CA GLU A 360 3.90 0.03 -15.83
C GLU A 360 3.91 1.57 -15.78
N MET A 361 4.70 2.22 -16.64
CA MET A 361 4.72 3.69 -16.74
C MET A 361 3.34 4.24 -17.15
N LYS A 362 2.67 3.59 -18.10
CA LYS A 362 1.32 3.95 -18.54
C LYS A 362 0.29 3.76 -17.43
N GLU A 363 0.33 2.64 -16.73
CA GLU A 363 -0.55 2.38 -15.58
C GLU A 363 -0.38 3.44 -14.50
N ARG A 364 0.86 3.82 -14.18
CA ARG A 364 1.12 4.89 -13.23
C ARG A 364 0.60 6.25 -13.72
N ALA A 365 0.77 6.59 -15.00
CA ALA A 365 0.21 7.80 -15.58
C ALA A 365 -1.33 7.81 -15.50
N ASP A 366 -1.98 6.70 -15.82
CA ASP A 366 -3.44 6.56 -15.77
C ASP A 366 -3.99 6.68 -14.33
N LEU A 367 -3.27 6.11 -13.35
CA LEU A 367 -3.62 6.21 -11.93
C LEU A 367 -3.54 7.65 -11.42
N MET A 368 -2.61 8.46 -11.93
CA MET A 368 -2.35 9.82 -11.47
C MET A 368 -3.13 10.89 -12.26
N SER A 369 -3.83 10.52 -13.33
CA SER A 369 -4.52 11.50 -14.19
C SER A 369 -5.70 12.17 -13.47
N PRO A 370 -5.80 13.51 -13.48
CA PRO A 370 -6.88 14.25 -12.80
C PRO A 370 -8.25 14.04 -13.45
N GLU A 371 -8.30 13.60 -14.70
CA GLU A 371 -9.53 13.27 -15.43
C GLU A 371 -9.89 11.77 -15.37
N ARG A 372 -9.30 10.99 -14.44
CA ARG A 372 -9.71 9.59 -14.24
C ARG A 372 -11.23 9.58 -14.07
N PRO A 373 -12.00 8.81 -14.86
CA PRO A 373 -13.41 8.61 -14.56
C PRO A 373 -13.46 8.15 -13.11
N GLN A 374 -14.05 8.97 -12.23
CA GLN A 374 -14.03 8.67 -10.80
C GLN A 374 -14.57 7.25 -10.66
N ASP A 375 -13.80 6.41 -9.97
CA ASP A 375 -14.30 5.10 -9.69
C ASP A 375 -15.56 5.28 -8.83
N THR A 376 -16.67 4.74 -9.31
CA THR A 376 -17.97 4.81 -8.65
C THR A 376 -18.55 3.42 -8.39
N VAL A 377 -17.81 2.38 -8.82
CA VAL A 377 -18.18 1.01 -8.56
C VAL A 377 -17.61 0.67 -7.20
N ALA A 378 -18.47 0.21 -6.29
CA ALA A 378 -18.00 -0.28 -5.01
C ALA A 378 -17.52 -1.72 -5.13
N PRO A 379 -16.54 -2.13 -4.30
CA PRO A 379 -16.15 -3.53 -4.21
C PRO A 379 -17.32 -4.46 -3.89
N THR A 380 -17.19 -5.73 -4.21
CA THR A 380 -18.13 -6.76 -3.76
C THR A 380 -18.08 -6.91 -2.23
N ALA A 381 -19.22 -7.22 -1.60
CA ALA A 381 -19.27 -7.44 -0.16
C ALA A 381 -18.38 -8.62 0.25
N PRO A 382 -17.61 -8.52 1.35
CA PRO A 382 -16.83 -9.65 1.85
C PRO A 382 -17.73 -10.84 2.17
N ALA A 383 -17.39 -12.02 1.64
CA ALA A 383 -18.18 -13.23 1.84
C ALA A 383 -17.59 -14.12 2.95
N GLY A 384 -18.45 -14.90 3.62
CA GLY A 384 -18.02 -15.95 4.54
C GLY A 384 -17.28 -15.43 5.77
N LEU A 385 -17.70 -14.28 6.32
CA LEU A 385 -17.20 -13.79 7.60
C LEU A 385 -17.43 -14.86 8.68
N LYS A 386 -16.37 -15.21 9.40
CA LYS A 386 -16.37 -16.20 10.48
C LYS A 386 -15.39 -15.81 11.59
N VAL A 387 -15.57 -16.45 12.73
CA VAL A 387 -14.70 -16.31 13.90
C VAL A 387 -13.69 -17.45 13.90
N LEU A 388 -12.41 -17.12 14.04
CA LEU A 388 -11.32 -18.08 14.19
C LEU A 388 -10.98 -18.34 15.65
N ASN A 389 -11.07 -17.31 16.49
CA ASN A 389 -10.78 -17.38 17.93
C ASN A 389 -11.67 -16.40 18.70
N ASN A 390 -12.12 -16.77 19.90
CA ASN A 390 -13.00 -15.98 20.78
C ASN A 390 -12.61 -16.05 22.27
N GLY A 391 -11.32 -16.14 22.57
CA GLY A 391 -10.77 -16.12 23.94
C GLY A 391 -10.75 -14.72 24.56
N LEU A 392 -9.56 -14.27 25.00
CA LEU A 392 -9.35 -12.90 25.49
C LEU A 392 -9.41 -11.84 24.38
N THR A 393 -9.34 -12.29 23.13
CA THR A 393 -9.45 -11.48 21.91
C THR A 393 -10.36 -12.21 20.92
N ILE A 394 -10.91 -11.47 19.95
CA ILE A 394 -11.74 -12.05 18.88
C ILE A 394 -10.99 -11.92 17.55
N THR A 395 -10.65 -13.04 16.93
CA THR A 395 -10.05 -13.07 15.59
C THR A 395 -11.10 -13.43 14.55
N LEU A 396 -11.22 -12.61 13.51
CA LEU A 396 -12.16 -12.73 12.41
C LEU A 396 -11.43 -13.06 11.11
N ALA A 397 -12.10 -13.77 10.21
CA ALA A 397 -11.62 -14.04 8.85
C ALA A 397 -12.78 -14.03 7.85
N TRP A 398 -12.50 -13.63 6.61
CA TRP A 398 -13.46 -13.59 5.50
C TRP A 398 -12.78 -13.94 4.17
N GLN A 399 -13.56 -14.07 3.10
CA GLN A 399 -13.06 -14.25 1.73
C GLN A 399 -12.75 -12.89 1.08
N PRO A 400 -11.74 -12.82 0.19
CA PRO A 400 -11.39 -11.57 -0.48
C PRO A 400 -12.53 -11.05 -1.36
N SER A 401 -12.73 -9.74 -1.32
CA SER A 401 -13.60 -9.01 -2.24
C SER A 401 -12.92 -8.76 -3.58
N THR A 402 -13.71 -8.41 -4.59
CA THR A 402 -13.26 -8.01 -5.93
C THR A 402 -13.82 -6.64 -6.28
N ASP A 403 -13.11 -5.93 -7.13
CA ASP A 403 -13.47 -4.60 -7.61
C ASP A 403 -12.87 -4.43 -9.03
N ASP A 404 -13.44 -3.57 -9.88
CA ASP A 404 -12.91 -3.37 -11.24
C ASP A 404 -11.55 -2.66 -11.26
N ARG A 405 -11.19 -1.96 -10.17
CA ARG A 405 -9.90 -1.26 -10.02
C ARG A 405 -9.08 -1.71 -8.81
N GLY A 406 -9.66 -2.54 -7.96
CA GLY A 406 -8.96 -3.29 -6.92
C GLY A 406 -9.33 -2.84 -5.51
N VAL A 407 -9.34 -3.81 -4.59
CA VAL A 407 -9.65 -3.59 -3.17
C VAL A 407 -8.38 -3.20 -2.42
N VAL A 408 -8.43 -2.11 -1.66
CA VAL A 408 -7.27 -1.62 -0.89
C VAL A 408 -7.38 -1.92 0.60
N GLY A 409 -8.54 -2.35 1.08
CA GLY A 409 -8.69 -2.83 2.45
C GLY A 409 -10.13 -3.07 2.88
N TYR A 410 -10.29 -3.36 4.16
CA TYR A 410 -11.54 -3.74 4.80
C TYR A 410 -11.74 -2.92 6.07
N ASP A 411 -12.97 -2.48 6.31
CA ASP A 411 -13.41 -1.81 7.53
C ASP A 411 -14.23 -2.78 8.38
N ILE A 412 -13.83 -2.96 9.64
CA ILE A 412 -14.44 -3.90 10.58
C ILE A 412 -15.36 -3.15 11.53
N TYR A 413 -16.58 -3.65 11.65
CA TYR A 413 -17.64 -3.09 12.49
C TYR A 413 -17.97 -4.05 13.62
N ARG A 414 -18.13 -3.51 14.83
CA ARG A 414 -18.60 -4.19 16.03
C ARG A 414 -19.81 -3.44 16.56
N ASN A 415 -20.95 -4.11 16.65
CA ASN A 415 -22.24 -3.51 17.00
C ASN A 415 -22.52 -2.25 16.15
N ASP A 416 -22.36 -2.38 14.83
CA ASP A 416 -22.53 -1.32 13.82
C ASP A 416 -21.56 -0.12 13.93
N ILE A 417 -20.59 -0.15 14.84
CA ILE A 417 -19.55 0.88 14.98
C ILE A 417 -18.24 0.37 14.38
N LYS A 418 -17.61 1.17 13.52
CA LYS A 418 -16.27 0.83 12.98
C LYS A 418 -15.25 0.82 14.11
N VAL A 419 -14.61 -0.34 14.34
CA VAL A 419 -13.60 -0.55 15.39
C VAL A 419 -12.19 -0.73 14.84
N GLY A 420 -12.05 -0.95 13.53
CA GLY A 420 -10.74 -1.11 12.92
C GLY A 420 -10.78 -1.22 11.40
N SER A 421 -9.61 -1.40 10.81
CA SER A 421 -9.42 -1.71 9.39
C SER A 421 -8.29 -2.71 9.21
N SER A 422 -8.33 -3.46 8.11
CA SER A 422 -7.29 -4.41 7.72
C SER A 422 -7.04 -4.35 6.21
N THR A 423 -5.79 -4.50 5.76
CA THR A 423 -5.47 -4.76 4.35
C THR A 423 -5.53 -6.24 4.00
N ASP A 424 -5.51 -7.10 5.03
CA ASP A 424 -5.64 -8.55 4.91
C ASP A 424 -7.09 -9.01 5.06
N THR A 425 -7.36 -10.28 4.78
CA THR A 425 -8.67 -10.92 4.95
C THR A 425 -8.90 -11.49 6.36
N GLN A 426 -8.10 -11.03 7.34
CA GLN A 426 -8.20 -11.35 8.75
C GLN A 426 -7.97 -10.11 9.61
N TRP A 427 -8.56 -10.09 10.81
CA TRP A 427 -8.37 -9.02 11.78
C TRP A 427 -8.66 -9.51 13.21
N THR A 428 -7.94 -8.98 14.20
CA THR A 428 -8.10 -9.34 15.62
C THR A 428 -8.51 -8.14 16.44
N ASP A 429 -9.65 -8.27 17.13
CA ASP A 429 -10.14 -7.32 18.12
C ASP A 429 -9.50 -7.59 19.49
N ASN A 430 -8.64 -6.68 19.93
CA ASN A 430 -7.98 -6.74 21.24
C ASN A 430 -8.69 -5.93 22.32
N ALA A 431 -9.77 -5.23 21.98
CA ALA A 431 -10.49 -4.31 22.88
C ALA A 431 -11.86 -4.89 23.28
N VAL A 432 -11.92 -6.21 23.46
CA VAL A 432 -13.14 -6.93 23.85
C VAL A 432 -13.17 -7.18 25.36
N GLU A 433 -14.34 -7.01 25.96
CA GLU A 433 -14.57 -7.35 27.36
C GLU A 433 -14.84 -8.85 27.53
N THR A 434 -14.30 -9.44 28.60
CA THR A 434 -14.57 -10.83 29.00
C THR A 434 -15.73 -10.90 30.00
N GLY A 435 -16.32 -12.09 30.20
CA GLY A 435 -17.47 -12.28 31.10
C GLY A 435 -18.81 -12.49 30.38
N GLY A 436 -18.80 -13.10 29.19
CA GLY A 436 -20.04 -13.43 28.47
C GLY A 436 -20.67 -12.28 27.67
N VAL A 437 -19.86 -11.30 27.27
CA VAL A 437 -20.37 -10.16 26.49
C VAL A 437 -20.61 -10.60 25.06
N VAL A 438 -21.78 -10.25 24.53
CA VAL A 438 -22.18 -10.58 23.16
C VAL A 438 -21.85 -9.42 22.22
N TYR A 439 -21.09 -9.71 21.17
CA TYR A 439 -20.76 -8.79 20.07
C TYR A 439 -21.32 -9.29 18.74
N HIS A 440 -21.69 -8.35 17.87
CA HIS A 440 -22.04 -8.59 16.49
C HIS A 440 -20.99 -7.95 15.58
N TYR A 441 -20.36 -8.74 14.71
CA TYR A 441 -19.36 -8.23 13.78
C TYR A 441 -19.82 -8.32 12.32
N SER A 442 -19.44 -7.31 11.55
CA SER A 442 -19.56 -7.29 10.09
C SER A 442 -18.35 -6.56 9.47
N VAL A 443 -18.10 -6.80 8.18
CA VAL A 443 -16.96 -6.23 7.46
C VAL A 443 -17.43 -5.65 6.12
N LYS A 444 -16.86 -4.51 5.75
CA LYS A 444 -17.05 -3.87 4.42
C LYS A 444 -15.71 -3.72 3.73
N ALA A 445 -15.66 -3.92 2.41
CA ALA A 445 -14.48 -3.68 1.58
C ALA A 445 -14.44 -2.23 1.09
N ARG A 446 -13.24 -1.72 0.81
CA ARG A 446 -12.97 -0.38 0.29
C ARG A 446 -11.95 -0.44 -0.84
N ASP A 447 -12.15 0.38 -1.87
CA ASP A 447 -11.20 0.60 -2.96
C ASP A 447 -10.33 1.87 -2.76
N ALA A 448 -9.46 2.18 -3.73
CA ALA A 448 -8.60 3.36 -3.68
C ALA A 448 -9.37 4.70 -3.80
N ALA A 449 -10.60 4.67 -4.34
CA ALA A 449 -11.46 5.84 -4.50
C ALA A 449 -12.39 6.08 -3.29
N ASN A 450 -12.32 5.23 -2.27
CA ASN A 450 -13.17 5.19 -1.09
C ASN A 450 -14.63 4.77 -1.37
N ASN A 451 -14.91 4.06 -2.46
CA ASN A 451 -16.18 3.36 -2.58
C ASN A 451 -16.20 2.22 -1.56
N ILE A 452 -17.35 2.03 -0.90
CA ILE A 452 -17.52 1.07 0.19
C ILE A 452 -18.55 0.04 -0.24
N SER A 453 -18.21 -1.24 -0.07
CA SER A 453 -19.13 -2.34 -0.37
C SER A 453 -20.36 -2.36 0.54
N GLU A 454 -21.35 -3.16 0.14
CA GLU A 454 -22.34 -3.67 1.08
C GLU A 454 -21.68 -4.45 2.22
N SER A 455 -22.39 -4.60 3.34
CA SER A 455 -21.90 -5.34 4.51
C SER A 455 -21.81 -6.84 4.24
N SER A 456 -20.83 -7.51 4.84
CA SER A 456 -20.78 -8.98 4.92
C SER A 456 -21.98 -9.56 5.69
N ASN A 457 -22.05 -10.88 5.77
CA ASN A 457 -22.86 -11.52 6.81
C ASN A 457 -22.43 -11.05 8.22
N VAL A 458 -23.36 -11.03 9.17
CA VAL A 458 -23.08 -10.71 10.57
C VAL A 458 -22.72 -11.99 11.32
N VAL A 459 -21.68 -11.94 12.15
CA VAL A 459 -21.34 -13.01 13.10
C VAL A 459 -21.59 -12.57 14.53
N LYS A 460 -22.32 -13.39 15.29
CA LYS A 460 -22.56 -13.19 16.73
C LYS A 460 -21.50 -13.97 17.51
N VAL A 461 -20.83 -13.32 18.44
CA VAL A 461 -19.80 -13.91 19.30
C VAL A 461 -20.08 -13.56 20.75
N GLU A 462 -20.03 -14.57 21.63
CA GLU A 462 -20.04 -14.38 23.08
C GLU A 462 -18.61 -14.58 23.59
N THR A 463 -18.10 -13.62 24.36
CA THR A 463 -16.75 -13.72 24.94
C THR A 463 -16.71 -14.73 26.07
N VAL A 464 -15.52 -15.29 26.33
CA VAL A 464 -15.34 -16.28 27.40
C VAL A 464 -15.84 -15.76 28.74
N GLN A 465 -16.48 -16.64 29.50
CA GLN A 465 -16.77 -16.43 30.91
C GLN A 465 -15.46 -16.53 31.68
N VAL A 466 -15.19 -15.56 32.55
CA VAL A 466 -14.09 -15.65 33.52
C VAL A 466 -14.75 -15.93 34.86
N GLU A 467 -14.66 -17.17 35.36
CA GLU A 467 -15.08 -17.45 36.73
C GLU A 467 -14.04 -16.87 37.70
N GLU A 468 -14.48 -16.02 38.65
CA GLU A 468 -13.63 -15.54 39.72
C GLU A 468 -13.17 -16.72 40.58
N GLY A 469 -11.86 -16.99 40.56
CA GLY A 469 -11.23 -18.01 41.38
C GLY A 469 -11.43 -17.78 42.89
N ARG A 470 -11.19 -18.83 43.68
CA ARG A 470 -11.13 -18.73 45.15
C ARG A 470 -10.05 -17.71 45.55
N PRO A 471 -10.22 -16.94 46.64
CA PRO A 471 -9.13 -16.16 47.21
C PRO A 471 -7.94 -17.04 47.60
N ASP A 472 -6.77 -16.45 47.79
CA ASP A 472 -5.63 -17.15 48.37
C ASP A 472 -5.84 -17.43 49.87
N ALA A 473 -5.12 -18.42 50.41
CA ALA A 473 -5.12 -18.68 51.84
C ALA A 473 -4.49 -17.48 52.60
N PRO A 474 -5.13 -16.95 53.66
CA PRO A 474 -4.57 -15.86 54.45
C PRO A 474 -3.15 -16.18 54.96
N GLY A 475 -2.21 -15.29 54.67
CA GLY A 475 -0.83 -15.37 55.14
C GLY A 475 -0.54 -14.41 56.30
N GLY A 476 0.65 -14.51 56.87
CA GLY A 476 1.16 -13.52 57.84
C GLY A 476 0.43 -13.53 59.19
N LEU A 477 -0.16 -14.67 59.58
CA LEU A 477 -0.78 -14.79 60.90
C LEU A 477 0.25 -14.51 61.98
N ALA A 478 -0.07 -13.57 62.87
CA ALA A 478 0.83 -13.16 63.93
C ALA A 478 0.07 -12.82 65.21
N LEU A 479 0.70 -13.14 66.34
CA LEU A 479 0.25 -12.72 67.66
C LEU A 479 0.62 -11.25 67.87
N VAL A 480 -0.38 -10.40 68.12
CA VAL A 480 -0.20 -8.97 68.38
C VAL A 480 -0.02 -8.70 69.87
N SER A 481 -0.86 -9.33 70.71
CA SER A 481 -0.75 -9.22 72.16
C SER A 481 -1.24 -10.48 72.86
N SER A 482 -0.67 -10.75 74.03
CA SER A 482 -1.04 -11.87 74.90
C SER A 482 -1.15 -11.40 76.35
N THR A 483 -2.28 -11.72 76.97
CA THR A 483 -2.54 -11.54 78.41
C THR A 483 -2.74 -12.91 79.06
N GLU A 484 -3.10 -12.93 80.34
CA GLU A 484 -3.44 -14.19 81.04
C GLU A 484 -4.75 -14.81 80.51
N ASN A 485 -5.64 -14.03 79.89
CA ASN A 485 -6.97 -14.50 79.47
C ASN A 485 -7.42 -14.02 78.09
N SER A 486 -6.54 -13.44 77.29
CA SER A 486 -6.85 -12.97 75.94
C SER A 486 -5.66 -13.01 74.99
N LEU A 487 -5.95 -13.15 73.70
CA LEU A 487 -5.01 -13.12 72.59
C LEU A 487 -5.55 -12.21 71.49
N THR A 488 -4.68 -11.36 70.93
CA THR A 488 -5.00 -10.59 69.71
C THR A 488 -4.23 -11.20 68.55
N VAL A 489 -4.94 -11.67 67.53
CA VAL A 489 -4.34 -12.31 66.34
C VAL A 489 -4.66 -11.48 65.11
N LYS A 490 -3.66 -11.23 64.26
CA LYS A 490 -3.81 -10.55 62.97
C LYS A 490 -3.32 -11.41 61.82
N TRP A 491 -3.71 -11.06 60.60
CA TRP A 491 -3.22 -11.64 59.34
C TRP A 491 -3.12 -10.55 58.25
N ASN A 492 -2.57 -10.90 57.08
CA ASN A 492 -2.52 -10.00 55.94
C ASN A 492 -3.86 -10.00 55.18
N ALA A 493 -4.22 -8.84 54.60
CA ALA A 493 -5.36 -8.80 53.69
C ALA A 493 -5.10 -9.68 52.44
N VAL A 494 -6.13 -10.35 51.96
CA VAL A 494 -6.13 -11.17 50.75
C VAL A 494 -6.92 -10.44 49.67
N ASP A 495 -6.35 -10.33 48.47
CA ASP A 495 -7.05 -9.74 47.32
C ASP A 495 -8.35 -10.50 47.02
N ASN A 496 -9.40 -9.75 46.67
CA ASN A 496 -10.77 -10.24 46.44
C ASN A 496 -11.48 -10.85 47.67
N ALA A 497 -10.90 -10.83 48.87
CA ALA A 497 -11.59 -11.27 50.08
C ALA A 497 -12.47 -10.15 50.68
N VAL A 498 -13.75 -10.45 50.93
CA VAL A 498 -14.69 -9.52 51.58
C VAL A 498 -14.92 -9.85 53.06
N LYS A 499 -14.59 -11.08 53.48
CA LYS A 499 -14.66 -11.54 54.88
C LYS A 499 -13.70 -12.70 55.15
N TYR A 500 -13.44 -12.94 56.42
CA TYR A 500 -12.52 -13.95 56.92
C TYR A 500 -13.19 -14.78 58.02
N HIS A 501 -13.16 -16.10 57.88
CA HIS A 501 -13.59 -17.05 58.91
C HIS A 501 -12.40 -17.42 59.76
N VAL A 502 -12.46 -17.12 61.06
CA VAL A 502 -11.39 -17.40 62.01
C VAL A 502 -11.74 -18.64 62.81
N LEU A 503 -10.85 -19.64 62.79
CA LEU A 503 -11.00 -20.89 63.52
C LEU A 503 -10.05 -20.91 64.72
N ARG A 504 -10.53 -21.41 65.85
CA ARG A 504 -9.74 -21.71 67.04
C ARG A 504 -9.85 -23.21 67.36
N ASP A 505 -8.71 -23.88 67.43
CA ASP A 505 -8.60 -25.32 67.69
C ASP A 505 -9.47 -26.18 66.74
N GLY A 506 -9.57 -25.73 65.48
CA GLY A 506 -10.30 -26.41 64.41
C GLY A 506 -11.80 -26.10 64.34
N ALA A 507 -12.36 -25.34 65.28
CA ALA A 507 -13.76 -24.89 65.23
C ALA A 507 -13.84 -23.41 64.83
N GLU A 508 -14.85 -23.04 64.04
CA GLU A 508 -15.09 -21.63 63.70
C GLU A 508 -15.43 -20.84 64.97
N LEU A 509 -14.65 -19.79 65.20
CA LEU A 509 -14.82 -18.87 66.31
C LEU A 509 -15.75 -17.73 65.92
N LEU A 510 -15.45 -17.06 64.80
CA LEU A 510 -16.21 -15.91 64.28
C LEU A 510 -15.81 -15.56 62.84
N THR A 511 -16.65 -14.78 62.16
CA THR A 511 -16.37 -14.19 60.85
C THR A 511 -16.22 -12.66 60.94
N VAL A 512 -15.19 -12.09 60.32
CA VAL A 512 -14.92 -10.63 60.31
C VAL A 512 -14.60 -10.11 58.91
N SER A 513 -14.86 -8.83 58.66
CA SER A 513 -14.38 -8.13 57.45
C SER A 513 -12.97 -7.55 57.62
N GLY A 514 -12.52 -7.34 58.87
CA GLY A 514 -11.17 -6.88 59.19
C GLY A 514 -10.15 -8.01 59.26
N THR A 515 -8.87 -7.65 59.38
CA THR A 515 -7.74 -8.60 59.38
C THR A 515 -7.14 -8.88 60.77
N GLN A 516 -7.93 -8.64 61.82
CA GLN A 516 -7.51 -8.85 63.21
C GLN A 516 -8.71 -9.20 64.10
N ILE A 517 -8.47 -10.05 65.10
CA ILE A 517 -9.43 -10.36 66.17
C ILE A 517 -8.82 -10.15 67.55
N PHE A 518 -9.69 -9.92 68.53
CA PHE A 518 -9.41 -9.99 69.96
C PHE A 518 -10.22 -11.15 70.55
N ASP A 519 -9.54 -12.21 70.96
CA ASP A 519 -10.15 -13.38 71.61
C ASP A 519 -9.92 -13.31 73.12
N SER A 520 -10.97 -13.45 73.92
CA SER A 520 -10.95 -13.24 75.38
C SER A 520 -11.68 -14.36 76.12
N GLY A 521 -11.50 -14.44 77.44
CA GLY A 521 -12.02 -15.55 78.25
C GLY A 521 -11.21 -16.83 78.12
N LEU A 522 -9.97 -16.72 77.66
CA LEU A 522 -9.03 -17.83 77.52
C LEU A 522 -8.45 -18.24 78.87
N ARG A 523 -8.03 -19.51 78.98
CA ARG A 523 -7.37 -20.02 80.18
C ARG A 523 -5.90 -19.59 80.19
N ALA A 524 -5.40 -19.17 81.36
CA ALA A 524 -4.00 -18.77 81.52
C ALA A 524 -3.02 -19.93 81.25
N GLY A 525 -1.86 -19.59 80.68
CA GLY A 525 -0.81 -20.55 80.30
C GLY A 525 -1.23 -21.62 79.29
N THR A 526 -2.31 -21.41 78.53
CA THR A 526 -2.86 -22.38 77.58
C THR A 526 -2.55 -21.96 76.14
N THR A 527 -2.13 -22.93 75.33
CA THR A 527 -1.84 -22.72 73.89
C THR A 527 -3.09 -23.01 73.07
N TYR A 528 -3.46 -22.06 72.22
CA TYR A 528 -4.55 -22.14 71.27
C TYR A 528 -3.99 -22.12 69.84
N SER A 529 -4.65 -22.79 68.91
CA SER A 529 -4.27 -22.82 67.49
C SER A 529 -5.27 -22.03 66.65
N TYR A 530 -4.81 -21.01 65.92
CA TYR A 530 -5.65 -20.18 65.06
C TYR A 530 -5.39 -20.43 63.58
N GLN A 531 -6.46 -20.52 62.78
CA GLN A 531 -6.41 -20.54 61.32
C GLN A 531 -7.44 -19.55 60.76
N VAL A 532 -7.20 -19.05 59.55
CA VAL A 532 -8.11 -18.10 58.88
C VAL A 532 -8.39 -18.57 57.46
N ILE A 533 -9.65 -18.50 57.02
CA ILE A 533 -10.10 -18.75 55.65
C ILE A 533 -10.66 -17.44 55.08
N ALA A 534 -10.24 -17.04 53.88
CA ALA A 534 -10.79 -15.89 53.17
C ALA A 534 -11.99 -16.29 52.30
N GLU A 535 -12.99 -15.41 52.18
CA GLU A 535 -14.14 -15.60 51.28
C GLU A 535 -14.36 -14.35 50.42
N ASN A 536 -14.61 -14.54 49.12
CA ASN A 536 -14.93 -13.44 48.19
C ASN A 536 -16.43 -13.09 48.16
N ALA A 537 -16.79 -12.05 47.41
CA ALA A 537 -18.17 -11.58 47.26
C ALA A 537 -19.13 -12.62 46.63
N LYS A 538 -18.59 -13.65 45.97
CA LYS A 538 -19.36 -14.75 45.34
C LYS A 538 -19.52 -15.96 46.26
N GLY A 539 -18.95 -15.92 47.47
CA GLY A 539 -19.02 -17.03 48.43
C GLY A 539 -17.95 -18.10 48.27
N HIS A 540 -16.96 -17.91 47.39
CA HIS A 540 -15.86 -18.85 47.23
C HIS A 540 -14.84 -18.69 48.35
N GLN A 541 -14.54 -19.80 49.02
CA GLN A 541 -13.61 -19.86 50.15
C GLN A 541 -12.23 -20.37 49.74
N SER A 542 -11.19 -19.75 50.30
CA SER A 542 -9.80 -20.19 50.18
C SER A 542 -9.52 -21.45 51.00
N LEU A 543 -8.28 -21.97 50.92
CA LEU A 543 -7.79 -22.93 51.90
C LEU A 543 -7.53 -22.20 53.24
N ALA A 544 -7.59 -22.95 54.34
CA ALA A 544 -7.20 -22.41 55.64
C ALA A 544 -5.71 -22.03 55.66
N SER A 545 -5.39 -20.93 56.35
CA SER A 545 -4.02 -20.52 56.59
C SER A 545 -3.19 -21.61 57.28
N THR A 546 -1.86 -21.46 57.25
CA THR A 546 -1.01 -22.17 58.20
C THR A 546 -1.42 -21.81 59.64
N PRO A 547 -1.46 -22.79 60.58
CA PRO A 547 -1.92 -22.54 61.93
C PRO A 547 -0.91 -21.72 62.74
N LEU A 548 -1.40 -20.67 63.41
CA LEU A 548 -0.67 -19.92 64.42
C LEU A 548 -0.95 -20.51 65.80
N LYS A 549 0.08 -21.06 66.45
CA LYS A 549 0.00 -21.43 67.88
C LYS A 549 0.33 -20.23 68.74
N ALA A 550 -0.61 -19.82 69.59
CA ALA A 550 -0.46 -18.68 70.49
C ALA A 550 -0.81 -19.08 71.92
N THR A 551 0.05 -18.71 72.87
CA THR A 551 -0.09 -19.08 74.28
C THR A 551 -0.43 -17.84 75.11
N THR A 552 -1.47 -17.93 75.94
CA THR A 552 -1.75 -16.91 76.95
C THR A 552 -0.60 -16.86 77.96
N LYS A 553 -0.37 -15.69 78.55
CA LYS A 553 0.60 -15.58 79.64
C LYS A 553 0.20 -16.55 80.75
N LYS A 554 1.21 -17.15 81.39
CA LYS A 554 0.96 -17.87 82.65
C LYS A 554 0.34 -16.87 83.61
N GLY A 555 -0.71 -17.29 84.30
CA GLY A 555 -1.26 -16.51 85.39
C GLY A 555 -0.11 -16.18 86.33
N SER A 556 0.02 -14.91 86.70
CA SER A 556 0.79 -14.56 87.87
C SER A 556 0.20 -15.38 89.01
N VAL A 557 0.96 -16.39 89.46
CA VAL A 557 0.74 -16.93 90.79
C VAL A 557 1.19 -15.80 91.70
N THR A 558 0.30 -14.85 91.96
CA THR A 558 0.34 -14.16 93.23
C THR A 558 0.20 -15.30 94.25
N PRO A 559 1.15 -15.46 95.19
CA PRO A 559 0.87 -16.31 96.33
C PRO A 559 -0.46 -15.82 96.90
N GLU A 560 -1.46 -16.71 97.00
CA GLU A 560 -2.57 -16.47 97.91
C GLU A 560 -1.97 -16.03 99.26
N PRO A 561 -2.56 -15.04 99.94
CA PRO A 561 -2.07 -14.59 101.23
C PRO A 561 -1.89 -15.82 102.14
N GLU A 562 -0.73 -15.92 102.78
CA GLU A 562 -0.50 -16.95 103.78
C GLU A 562 -1.67 -16.97 104.77
N GLY A 563 -2.27 -18.15 104.93
CA GLY A 563 -3.34 -18.37 105.89
C GLY A 563 -4.75 -18.12 105.37
N GLU A 564 -5.14 -18.52 104.15
CA GLU A 564 -6.54 -18.84 103.80
C GLU A 564 -6.82 -20.36 103.84
N TRP A 565 -8.01 -20.75 104.30
CA TRP A 565 -8.42 -22.16 104.36
C TRP A 565 -8.72 -22.73 102.96
N LYS A 566 -8.25 -23.94 102.69
CA LYS A 566 -8.40 -24.65 101.41
C LYS A 566 -8.74 -26.12 101.65
N VAL A 567 -9.48 -26.73 100.74
CA VAL A 567 -9.77 -28.18 100.73
C VAL A 567 -8.52 -28.97 100.29
N GLY A 568 -8.29 -30.12 100.91
CA GLY A 568 -7.16 -31.02 100.61
C GLY A 568 -5.83 -30.60 101.24
N THR A 569 -5.81 -29.54 102.05
CA THR A 569 -4.61 -29.03 102.73
C THR A 569 -4.47 -29.64 104.11
N ARG A 570 -3.27 -30.08 104.46
CA ARG A 570 -2.97 -30.59 105.81
C ARG A 570 -2.63 -29.45 106.75
N TYR A 571 -3.46 -29.27 107.78
CA TYR A 571 -3.28 -28.30 108.84
C TYR A 571 -2.77 -28.96 110.11
N LYS A 572 -1.87 -28.30 110.82
CA LYS A 572 -1.38 -28.74 112.13
C LYS A 572 -2.19 -28.08 113.24
N THR A 573 -2.35 -28.75 114.38
CA THR A 573 -2.95 -28.13 115.57
C THR A 573 -2.21 -26.83 115.91
N GLY A 574 -2.96 -25.76 116.12
CA GLY A 574 -2.48 -24.42 116.44
C GLY A 574 -2.34 -23.48 115.23
N GLU A 575 -2.36 -23.99 114.00
CA GLU A 575 -2.22 -23.22 112.76
C GLU A 575 -3.44 -22.30 112.54
N ILE A 576 -3.22 -21.06 112.10
CA ILE A 576 -4.29 -20.06 111.87
C ILE A 576 -4.53 -19.89 110.37
N VAL A 577 -5.79 -19.94 109.97
CA VAL A 577 -6.26 -19.72 108.60
C VAL A 577 -7.44 -18.76 108.58
N THR A 578 -7.70 -18.15 107.43
CA THR A 578 -8.76 -17.18 107.16
C THR A 578 -9.78 -17.86 106.26
N TYR A 579 -11.05 -17.80 106.63
CA TYR A 579 -12.14 -18.34 105.84
C TYR A 579 -13.32 -17.38 105.90
N ASN A 580 -13.80 -16.94 104.75
CA ASN A 580 -14.83 -15.89 104.62
C ASN A 580 -14.51 -14.63 105.45
N GLY A 581 -13.24 -14.22 105.47
CA GLY A 581 -12.78 -13.01 106.17
C GLY A 581 -12.64 -13.14 107.69
N THR A 582 -12.88 -14.30 108.30
CA THR A 582 -12.67 -14.55 109.73
C THR A 582 -11.50 -15.52 109.94
N GLN A 583 -10.69 -15.29 110.98
CA GLN A 583 -9.58 -16.17 111.32
C GLN A 583 -10.02 -17.33 112.22
N TYR A 584 -9.49 -18.52 111.94
CA TYR A 584 -9.76 -19.76 112.66
C TYR A 584 -8.45 -20.46 112.97
N ARG A 585 -8.33 -20.96 114.19
CA ARG A 585 -7.23 -21.81 114.63
C ARG A 585 -7.62 -23.28 114.49
N CYS A 586 -6.74 -24.07 113.90
CA CYS A 586 -6.87 -25.52 113.82
C CYS A 586 -6.74 -26.14 115.22
N VAL A 587 -7.77 -26.84 115.68
CA VAL A 587 -7.82 -27.46 117.03
C VAL A 587 -7.22 -28.86 116.99
N GLN A 588 -7.39 -29.58 115.89
CA GLN A 588 -6.89 -30.94 115.68
C GLN A 588 -6.26 -31.06 114.30
N GLY A 589 -4.99 -31.48 114.21
CA GLY A 589 -4.31 -31.59 112.92
C GLY A 589 -4.99 -32.59 111.99
N HIS A 590 -5.34 -32.16 110.77
CA HIS A 590 -6.10 -32.93 109.79
C HIS A 590 -5.78 -32.48 108.36
N THR A 591 -6.17 -33.28 107.37
CA THR A 591 -6.25 -32.82 105.98
C THR A 591 -7.69 -32.42 105.69
N SER A 592 -7.92 -31.18 105.28
CA SER A 592 -9.24 -30.61 105.09
C SER A 592 -10.02 -31.30 103.95
N GLN A 593 -11.34 -31.41 104.14
CA GLN A 593 -12.29 -31.87 103.12
C GLN A 593 -13.29 -30.74 102.84
N SER A 594 -14.03 -30.84 101.74
CA SER A 594 -14.95 -29.78 101.30
C SER A 594 -16.08 -29.50 102.29
N ASP A 595 -16.49 -30.50 103.07
CA ASP A 595 -17.51 -30.42 104.13
C ASP A 595 -16.92 -30.02 105.50
N TRP A 596 -15.59 -29.85 105.63
CA TRP A 596 -14.90 -29.51 106.89
C TRP A 596 -14.41 -28.06 106.93
N ALA A 597 -15.15 -27.15 106.29
CA ALA A 597 -14.87 -25.72 106.34
C ALA A 597 -14.90 -25.19 107.80
N PRO A 598 -14.15 -24.13 108.14
CA PRO A 598 -14.06 -23.62 109.50
C PRO A 598 -15.39 -23.24 110.15
N THR A 599 -16.41 -22.86 109.37
CA THR A 599 -17.77 -22.60 109.87
C THR A 599 -18.63 -23.87 110.05
N ALA A 600 -18.25 -24.99 109.43
CA ALA A 600 -19.02 -26.22 109.40
C ALA A 600 -18.50 -27.28 110.39
N ALA A 601 -17.21 -27.22 110.75
CA ALA A 601 -16.55 -28.23 111.58
C ALA A 601 -15.89 -27.63 112.84
N ALA A 602 -16.70 -27.22 113.82
CA ALA A 602 -16.25 -26.58 115.06
C ALA A 602 -15.36 -27.46 115.97
N THR A 603 -15.31 -28.78 115.74
CA THR A 603 -14.39 -29.69 116.43
C THR A 603 -12.97 -29.66 115.86
N LEU A 604 -12.81 -29.15 114.63
CA LEU A 604 -11.54 -29.02 113.92
C LEU A 604 -11.04 -27.57 113.92
N TRP A 605 -11.93 -26.60 114.07
CA TRP A 605 -11.64 -25.16 113.93
C TRP A 605 -12.27 -24.34 115.06
N GLN A 606 -11.48 -23.41 115.61
CA GLN A 606 -11.92 -22.46 116.62
C GLN A 606 -11.74 -21.03 116.10
N PRO A 607 -12.78 -20.16 116.11
CA PRO A 607 -12.64 -18.75 115.74
C PRO A 607 -11.58 -18.07 116.62
N VAL A 608 -10.71 -17.27 116.02
CA VAL A 608 -9.78 -16.39 116.74
C VAL A 608 -10.51 -15.05 116.93
N PRO A 609 -10.69 -14.57 118.18
CA PRO A 609 -11.33 -13.29 118.46
C PRO A 609 -10.64 -12.09 117.80
#